data_AF-A0A7Y3XFD9-F1
#
_entry.id   AF-A0A7Y3XFD9-F1
#
_cell.length_a   1.000
_cell.length_b   1.000
_cell.length_c   1.000
_cell.angle_alpha   90.00
_cell.angle_beta   90.00
_cell.angle_gamma   90.00
#
_symmetry.space_group_name_H-M   'P 1'
#
loop_
_entity.id
_entity.type
_entity.pdbx_description
1 polymer ?
#
loop_
_entity_poly.entity_id
_entity_poly.type
_entity_poly.pdbx_seq_one_letter_code
_entity_poly.pdbx_strand_id
1 'polypeptide(L)'
;MKLNNLLILALLISFLFVGCERVKKVIEKKEIPKITVQEDLNAEKMASDLWRKIQGEKYWVNWKMWPGKEALYTGGREPHGALLTTYINEPALKTFIDKREQMQPGAIIIKENYMPDKTLVSITVMHKIEGF
;
A
#
# COMPACT_ATOMS: atom_id res chain seq x y z
N MET A 1 -15.89 -59.04 36.94
CA MET A 1 -15.26 -57.80 36.45
C MET A 1 -14.40 -58.17 35.26
N LYS A 2 -14.74 -57.88 34.00
CA LYS A 2 -14.85 -56.55 33.39
C LYS A 2 -15.90 -56.56 32.28
N LEU A 3 -17.17 -56.51 32.68
CA LEU A 3 -18.22 -55.92 31.88
C LEU A 3 -17.89 -54.42 31.85
N ASN A 4 -17.26 -53.88 30.80
CA ASN A 4 -17.11 -52.41 30.62
C ASN A 4 -16.48 -51.96 29.27
N ASN A 5 -16.07 -52.85 28.36
CA ASN A 5 -15.49 -52.39 27.09
C ASN A 5 -16.46 -52.41 25.89
N LEU A 6 -17.60 -53.10 25.99
CA LEU A 6 -18.61 -53.13 24.93
C LEU A 6 -19.70 -52.06 25.08
N LEU A 7 -19.90 -51.55 26.31
CA LEU A 7 -20.86 -50.46 26.58
C LEU A 7 -20.33 -49.08 26.15
N ILE A 8 -19.00 -48.91 26.09
CA ILE A 8 -18.36 -47.66 25.63
C ILE A 8 -18.41 -47.55 24.10
N LEU A 9 -18.38 -48.68 23.38
CA LEU A 9 -18.47 -48.69 21.91
C LEU A 9 -19.90 -48.39 21.41
N ALA A 10 -20.92 -48.72 22.20
CA ALA A 10 -22.32 -48.44 21.86
C ALA A 10 -22.75 -46.97 22.14
N LEU A 11 -22.02 -46.23 22.97
CA LEU A 11 -22.26 -44.79 23.22
C LEU A 11 -21.62 -43.86 22.17
N LEU A 12 -20.75 -44.37 21.30
CA LEU A 12 -20.10 -43.59 20.24
C LEU A 12 -20.86 -43.58 18.90
N ILE A 13 -21.93 -44.38 18.76
CA ILE A 13 -22.71 -44.48 17.50
C ILE A 13 -24.00 -43.65 17.55
N SER A 14 -24.38 -43.08 18.70
CA SER A 14 -25.57 -42.22 18.83
C SER A 14 -25.33 -40.73 18.54
N PHE A 15 -24.11 -40.30 18.21
CA PHE A 15 -23.80 -38.91 17.84
C PHE A 15 -23.67 -38.66 16.32
N LEU A 16 -24.15 -39.57 15.47
CA LEU A 16 -24.13 -39.40 14.01
C LEU A 16 -25.48 -38.96 13.40
N PHE A 17 -26.50 -38.62 14.21
CA PHE A 17 -27.83 -38.30 13.69
C PHE A 17 -28.57 -37.17 14.44
N VAL A 18 -27.91 -36.05 14.77
CA VAL A 18 -28.65 -34.81 15.07
C VAL A 18 -27.83 -33.62 14.62
N GLY A 19 -28.34 -32.84 13.66
CA GLY A 19 -27.83 -31.49 13.39
C GLY A 19 -27.45 -31.15 11.96
N CYS A 20 -28.11 -31.69 10.93
CA CYS A 20 -28.21 -30.97 9.66
C CYS A 20 -29.34 -29.92 9.79
N GLU A 21 -29.14 -28.92 10.65
CA GLU A 21 -29.98 -27.72 10.67
C GLU A 21 -29.16 -26.53 10.21
N ARG A 22 -29.51 -26.12 8.98
CA ARG A 22 -29.29 -24.83 8.32
C ARG A 22 -28.66 -23.74 9.21
N VAL A 23 -27.33 -23.74 9.31
CA VAL A 23 -26.60 -22.48 9.44
C VAL A 23 -26.62 -21.82 8.06
N LYS A 24 -27.77 -21.24 7.69
CA LYS A 24 -27.78 -20.10 6.77
C LYS A 24 -27.19 -18.93 7.55
N LYS A 25 -25.88 -18.96 7.81
CA LYS A 25 -25.15 -17.73 8.00
C LYS A 25 -25.22 -17.09 6.62
N VAL A 26 -26.15 -16.15 6.48
CA VAL A 26 -26.16 -15.17 5.41
C VAL A 26 -24.73 -14.66 5.40
N ILE A 27 -23.92 -15.19 4.47
CA ILE A 27 -22.79 -14.46 3.95
C ILE A 27 -23.49 -13.26 3.35
N GLU A 28 -23.66 -12.23 4.16
CA GLU A 28 -23.76 -10.88 3.67
C GLU A 28 -22.50 -10.77 2.83
N LYS A 29 -22.66 -10.99 1.52
CA LYS A 29 -21.71 -10.55 0.52
C LYS A 29 -21.64 -9.07 0.79
N LYS A 30 -20.71 -8.66 1.66
CA LYS A 30 -20.18 -7.33 1.60
C LYS A 30 -19.59 -7.29 0.21
N GLU A 31 -20.31 -6.68 -0.72
CA GLU A 31 -19.90 -6.53 -2.09
C GLU A 31 -18.51 -5.92 -2.04
N ILE A 32 -17.49 -6.76 -2.26
CA ILE A 32 -16.16 -6.28 -2.52
C ILE A 32 -16.35 -5.46 -3.79
N PRO A 33 -16.11 -4.13 -3.76
CA PRO A 33 -16.32 -3.31 -4.93
C PRO A 33 -15.58 -3.98 -6.07
N LYS A 34 -16.32 -4.27 -7.15
CA LYS A 34 -15.76 -4.83 -8.37
C LYS A 34 -14.89 -3.74 -8.98
N ILE A 35 -13.67 -3.59 -8.46
CA ILE A 35 -12.60 -2.86 -9.13
C ILE A 35 -12.53 -3.54 -10.49
N THR A 36 -12.92 -2.80 -11.51
CA THR A 36 -13.07 -3.38 -12.84
C THR A 36 -11.68 -3.55 -13.41
N VAL A 37 -11.40 -4.68 -14.07
CA VAL A 37 -10.10 -4.98 -14.70
C VAL A 37 -9.57 -3.81 -15.54
N GLN A 38 -10.46 -2.97 -16.07
CA GLN A 38 -10.13 -1.75 -16.80
C GLN A 38 -9.50 -0.64 -15.93
N GLU A 39 -10.00 -0.43 -14.70
CA GLU A 39 -9.43 0.56 -13.76
C GLU A 39 -8.01 0.16 -13.34
N ASP A 40 -7.78 -1.13 -13.08
CA ASP A 40 -6.46 -1.66 -12.74
C ASP A 40 -5.47 -1.51 -13.90
N LEU A 41 -5.87 -1.83 -15.14
CA LEU A 41 -5.04 -1.63 -16.33
C LEU A 41 -4.69 -0.16 -16.56
N ASN A 42 -5.63 0.74 -16.27
CA ASN A 42 -5.39 2.18 -16.38
C ASN A 42 -4.38 2.66 -15.31
N ALA A 43 -4.53 2.20 -14.07
CA ALA A 43 -3.62 2.55 -12.97
C ALA A 43 -2.18 2.06 -13.24
N GLU A 44 -2.02 0.82 -13.70
CA GLU A 44 -0.71 0.26 -14.04
C GLU A 44 -0.04 1.04 -15.19
N LYS A 45 -0.81 1.39 -16.22
CA LYS A 45 -0.30 2.21 -17.32
C LYS A 45 0.12 3.60 -16.83
N MET A 46 -0.69 4.24 -15.98
CA MET A 46 -0.34 5.54 -15.40
C MET A 46 0.93 5.48 -14.55
N ALA A 47 1.09 4.43 -13.74
CA ALA A 47 2.29 4.21 -12.93
C ALA A 47 3.53 4.02 -13.81
N SER A 48 3.44 3.18 -14.86
CA SER A 48 4.52 2.93 -15.81
C SER A 48 4.93 4.19 -16.59
N ASP A 49 3.95 4.97 -17.05
CA ASP A 49 4.19 6.23 -17.76
C ASP A 49 4.84 7.27 -16.85
N LEU A 50 4.38 7.38 -15.60
CA LEU A 50 4.95 8.27 -14.60
C LEU A 50 6.38 7.85 -14.25
N TRP A 51 6.63 6.57 -14.03
CA TRP A 51 7.96 6.03 -13.75
C TRP A 51 8.95 6.35 -14.87
N ARG A 52 8.55 6.09 -16.13
CA ARG A 52 9.37 6.41 -17.30
C ARG A 52 9.68 7.90 -17.41
N LYS A 53 8.70 8.77 -17.15
CA LYS A 53 8.88 10.22 -17.15
C LYS A 53 9.95 10.65 -16.14
N ILE A 54 9.82 10.26 -14.87
CA ILE A 54 10.75 10.72 -13.82
C ILE A 54 12.16 10.17 -14.01
N GLN A 55 12.30 8.97 -14.57
CA GLN A 55 13.60 8.40 -14.96
C GLN A 55 14.22 9.19 -16.12
N GLY A 56 13.44 9.51 -17.15
CA GLY A 56 13.90 10.31 -18.29
C GLY A 56 14.32 11.73 -17.89
N GLU A 57 13.63 12.33 -16.91
CA GLU A 57 13.99 13.61 -16.33
C GLU A 57 15.18 13.53 -15.36
N LYS A 58 15.67 12.33 -15.04
CA LYS A 58 16.75 12.07 -14.08
C LYS A 58 16.50 12.79 -12.75
N TYR A 59 15.35 12.51 -12.13
CA TYR A 59 14.91 13.24 -10.93
C TYR A 59 15.98 13.33 -9.83
N TRP A 60 16.80 12.28 -9.65
CA TRP A 60 17.85 12.23 -8.62
C TRP A 60 19.00 13.21 -8.85
N VAL A 61 19.16 13.73 -10.08
CA VAL A 61 20.17 14.74 -10.42
C VAL A 61 19.53 16.11 -10.59
N ASN A 62 18.38 16.16 -11.26
CA ASN A 62 17.85 17.40 -11.81
C ASN A 62 16.80 18.06 -10.92
N TRP A 63 16.13 17.31 -10.05
CA TRP A 63 15.08 17.86 -9.19
C TRP A 63 15.66 18.33 -7.85
N LYS A 64 14.91 19.18 -7.15
CA LYS A 64 15.31 19.65 -5.83
C LYS A 64 14.91 18.65 -4.77
N MET A 65 15.74 18.54 -3.72
CA MET A 65 15.30 17.87 -2.49
C MET A 65 14.25 18.72 -1.78
N TRP A 66 13.45 18.06 -0.94
CA TRP A 66 12.45 18.73 -0.13
C TRP A 66 13.07 19.90 0.66
N PRO A 67 12.50 21.12 0.60
CA PRO A 67 13.08 22.29 1.25
C PRO A 67 13.36 22.08 2.74
N GLY A 68 14.60 22.38 3.15
CA GLY A 68 15.06 22.16 4.53
C GLY A 68 15.37 20.70 4.88
N LYS A 69 15.47 19.81 3.89
CA LYS A 69 15.92 18.42 4.05
C LYS A 69 17.13 18.15 3.16
N GLU A 70 18.03 17.33 3.67
CA GLU A 70 19.16 16.77 2.94
C GLU A 70 18.91 15.29 2.65
N ALA A 71 19.75 14.64 1.85
CA ALA A 71 19.63 13.21 1.58
C ALA A 71 19.79 12.37 2.85
N LEU A 72 19.10 11.24 2.91
CA LEU A 72 19.15 10.28 4.02
C LEU A 72 18.82 10.90 5.39
N TYR A 73 17.89 11.86 5.42
CA TYR A 73 17.43 12.45 6.68
C TYR A 73 16.65 11.43 7.52
N THR A 74 16.74 11.55 8.84
CA THR A 74 15.96 10.73 9.77
C THR A 74 14.50 11.14 9.74
N GLY A 75 13.60 10.16 9.68
CA GLY A 75 12.16 10.45 9.64
C GLY A 75 11.28 9.30 9.16
N GLY A 76 11.88 8.22 8.66
CA GLY A 76 11.16 6.98 8.41
C GLY A 76 10.88 6.22 9.71
N ARG A 77 9.82 5.41 9.71
CA ARG A 77 9.50 4.48 10.80
C ARG A 77 9.57 3.07 10.24
N GLU A 78 10.20 2.17 10.98
CA GLU A 78 10.17 0.75 10.63
C GLU A 78 8.72 0.25 10.53
N PRO A 79 8.42 -0.66 9.57
CA PRO A 79 9.35 -1.38 8.70
C PRO A 79 9.71 -0.64 7.40
N HIS A 80 9.25 0.58 7.20
CA HIS A 80 9.25 1.26 5.90
C HIS A 80 10.52 2.10 5.62
N GLY A 81 11.64 1.77 6.28
CA GLY A 81 12.92 2.49 6.20
C GLY A 81 13.10 3.51 7.33
N ALA A 82 14.32 3.65 7.84
CA ALA A 82 14.69 4.61 8.89
C ALA A 82 15.13 5.97 8.31
N LEU A 83 15.74 5.94 7.12
CA LEU A 83 16.30 7.11 6.44
C LEU A 83 15.50 7.41 5.17
N LEU A 84 15.37 8.69 4.84
CA LEU A 84 14.57 9.16 3.73
C LEU A 84 15.37 10.12 2.85
N THR A 85 15.11 10.10 1.54
CA THR A 85 15.43 11.21 0.65
C THR A 85 14.16 11.57 -0.12
N THR A 86 13.79 12.85 -0.13
CA THR A 86 12.57 13.31 -0.79
C THR A 86 12.92 14.35 -1.85
N TYR A 87 12.45 14.14 -3.08
CA TYR A 87 12.61 15.05 -4.21
C TYR A 87 11.27 15.63 -4.63
N ILE A 88 11.32 16.84 -5.19
CA ILE A 88 10.15 17.56 -5.69
C ILE A 88 10.45 18.22 -7.03
N ASN A 89 9.48 18.16 -7.94
CA ASN A 89 9.56 18.89 -9.21
C ASN A 89 9.21 20.38 -9.05
N GLU A 90 9.37 21.15 -10.12
CA GLU A 90 9.15 22.60 -10.11
C GLU A 90 7.74 23.03 -9.64
N PRO A 91 6.61 22.43 -10.10
CA PRO A 91 5.28 22.77 -9.57
C PRO A 91 5.13 22.52 -8.05
N ALA A 92 5.71 21.43 -7.54
CA ALA A 92 5.71 21.13 -6.10
C ALA A 92 6.56 22.15 -5.32
N LEU A 93 7.75 22.50 -5.84
CA LEU A 93 8.61 23.52 -5.26
C LEU A 93 7.93 24.89 -5.23
N LYS A 94 7.28 25.29 -6.34
CA LYS A 94 6.54 26.54 -6.42
C LYS A 94 5.39 26.59 -5.43
N THR A 95 4.65 25.48 -5.26
CA THR A 95 3.59 25.38 -4.26
C THR A 95 4.14 25.66 -2.86
N PHE A 96 5.27 25.05 -2.52
CA PHE A 96 5.92 25.24 -1.22
C PHE A 96 6.37 26.70 -1.01
N ILE A 97 7.04 27.30 -1.99
CA ILE A 97 7.54 28.69 -1.93
C ILE A 97 6.37 29.68 -1.80
N ASP A 98 5.32 29.48 -2.59
CA ASP A 98 4.10 30.30 -2.57
C ASP A 98 3.25 30.08 -1.30
N LYS A 99 3.59 29.10 -0.45
CA LYS A 99 2.83 28.69 0.75
C LYS A 99 1.35 28.39 0.44
N ARG A 100 1.08 27.74 -0.70
CA ARG A 100 -0.28 27.35 -1.06
C ARG A 100 -0.77 26.22 -0.16
N GLU A 101 -2.05 26.24 0.17
CA GLU A 101 -2.70 25.18 0.94
C GLU A 101 -2.76 23.86 0.17
N GLN A 102 -2.87 23.91 -1.16
CA GLN A 102 -2.98 22.75 -2.02
C GLN A 102 -1.84 22.68 -3.03
N MET A 103 -1.32 21.47 -3.24
CA MET A 103 -0.38 21.18 -4.33
C MET A 103 -1.00 21.52 -5.68
N GLN A 104 -0.24 22.23 -6.51
CA GLN A 104 -0.64 22.51 -7.89
C GLN A 104 -0.75 21.21 -8.69
N PRO A 105 -1.73 21.09 -9.62
CA PRO A 105 -1.74 20.01 -10.60
C PRO A 105 -0.39 19.90 -11.33
N GLY A 106 0.08 18.67 -11.54
CA GLY A 106 1.40 18.38 -12.07
C GLY A 106 2.52 18.36 -11.02
N ALA A 107 2.25 18.70 -9.76
CA ALA A 107 3.21 18.50 -8.66
C ALA A 107 3.53 17.01 -8.49
N ILE A 108 4.82 16.68 -8.42
CA ILE A 108 5.31 15.33 -8.18
C ILE A 108 6.26 15.36 -6.98
N ILE A 109 6.04 14.42 -6.05
CA ILE A 109 6.90 14.17 -4.89
C ILE A 109 7.39 12.73 -5.00
N ILE A 110 8.70 12.54 -4.88
CA ILE A 110 9.35 11.23 -4.85
C ILE A 110 9.97 11.05 -3.47
N LYS A 111 9.67 9.92 -2.82
CA LYS A 111 10.27 9.54 -1.54
C LYS A 111 11.02 8.23 -1.71
N GLU A 112 12.33 8.29 -1.55
CA GLU A 112 13.20 7.14 -1.45
C GLU A 112 13.33 6.77 0.03
N ASN A 113 13.05 5.52 0.35
CA ASN A 113 13.15 5.00 1.71
C ASN A 113 14.33 4.04 1.80
N TYR A 114 15.11 4.16 2.87
CA TYR A 114 16.31 3.37 3.10
C TYR A 114 16.34 2.75 4.50
N MET A 115 16.96 1.58 4.60
CA MET A 115 17.31 0.95 5.87
C MET A 115 18.41 1.75 6.61
N PRO A 116 18.67 1.46 7.91
CA PRO A 116 19.74 2.13 8.66
C PRO A 116 21.14 2.03 8.02
N ASP A 117 21.41 0.96 7.28
CA ASP A 117 22.65 0.74 6.52
C ASP A 117 22.71 1.50 5.18
N LYS A 118 21.70 2.35 4.90
CA LYS A 118 21.51 3.11 3.66
C LYS A 118 21.16 2.25 2.44
N THR A 119 20.72 1.01 2.63
CA THR A 119 20.15 0.20 1.55
C THR A 119 18.79 0.75 1.13
N LEU A 120 18.60 1.05 -0.17
CA LEU A 120 17.32 1.49 -0.73
C LEU A 120 16.30 0.35 -0.69
N VAL A 121 15.13 0.59 -0.11
CA VAL A 121 14.06 -0.43 0.01
C VAL A 121 12.82 -0.14 -0.80
N SER A 122 12.49 1.14 -1.01
CA SER A 122 11.33 1.49 -1.82
C SER A 122 11.41 2.92 -2.33
N ILE A 123 10.75 3.15 -3.46
CA ILE A 123 10.51 4.47 -4.02
C ILE A 123 9.00 4.67 -4.10
N THR A 124 8.49 5.68 -3.42
CA THR A 124 7.09 6.10 -3.51
C THR A 124 7.00 7.35 -4.36
N VAL A 125 6.14 7.33 -5.38
CA VAL A 125 5.89 8.48 -6.25
C VAL A 125 4.46 8.94 -6.06
N MET A 126 4.28 10.24 -5.79
CA MET A 126 2.97 10.88 -5.65
C MET A 126 2.86 11.95 -6.73
N HIS A 127 1.80 11.92 -7.52
CA HIS A 127 1.52 12.88 -8.58
C HIS A 127 0.17 13.54 -8.33
N LYS A 128 0.14 14.87 -8.21
CA LYS A 128 -1.09 15.64 -8.08
C LYS A 128 -1.74 15.79 -9.45
N ILE A 129 -2.86 15.13 -9.66
CA ILE A 129 -3.65 15.22 -10.88
C ILE A 129 -4.82 16.18 -10.63
N GLU A 130 -5.20 16.96 -11.62
CA GLU A 130 -6.37 17.82 -11.49
C GLU A 130 -7.62 16.97 -11.18
N GLY A 131 -8.37 17.35 -10.13
CA GLY A 131 -9.53 16.59 -9.66
C GLY A 131 -9.25 15.38 -8.76
N PHE A 132 -7.98 15.02 -8.50
CA PHE A 132 -7.58 13.91 -7.62
C PHE A 132 -6.57 14.35 -6.56
#